data_AF-K0ZEB9-F1
#
_entry.id   AF-K0ZEB9-F1
#
_cell.length_a   1.000
_cell.length_b   1.000
_cell.length_c   1.000
_cell.angle_alpha   90.00
_cell.angle_beta   90.00
_cell.angle_gamma   90.00
#
_symmetry.space_group_name_H-M   'P 1'
#
loop_
_entity.id
_entity.type
_entity.pdbx_description
1 polymer ?
#
loop_
_entity_poly.entity_id
_entity_poly.type
_entity_poly.pdbx_seq_one_letter_code
_entity_poly.pdbx_strand_id
1 'polypeptide(L)'
;MKTSLKRLTALVAGLALAGSMTACSAGHDKGADSAKDSSTSQKADDKADEEKDGGDEGGFKEQPIGDDVYEGPIKISAVYFQPVEMEPKMGVSAAEASMHLEADIAAVKDNKLGYGAGDFIPGLTVKYEILGKDGNKVQDGTFMPMNASDGPHYGLNLPKLEAGDYTLRVSVESPEANGWMLHTDKETGVPGRFWTKPIVAEFKNWHWDPATSPWW
;
A
#
# COMPACT_ATOMS: atom_id res chain seq x y z
N MET A 1 26.56 -0.88 49.15
CA MET A 1 27.11 0.23 49.96
C MET A 1 27.74 1.24 49.01
N LYS A 2 27.43 2.53 49.20
CA LYS A 2 27.74 3.67 48.34
C LYS A 2 29.15 4.22 48.60
N THR A 3 29.84 4.67 47.54
CA THR A 3 30.83 5.78 47.53
C THR A 3 31.02 6.21 46.06
N SER A 4 30.40 7.30 45.57
CA SER A 4 30.73 8.74 45.68
C SER A 4 32.00 9.21 44.94
N LEU A 5 31.74 9.82 43.76
CA LEU A 5 32.19 11.14 43.27
C LEU A 5 33.70 11.49 43.25
N LYS A 6 34.17 11.95 42.08
CA LYS A 6 34.84 13.26 41.88
C LYS A 6 35.06 13.55 40.39
N ARG A 7 34.54 14.69 39.92
CA ARG A 7 34.99 15.39 38.71
C ARG A 7 36.23 16.20 39.07
N LEU A 8 37.22 16.27 38.18
CA LEU A 8 38.23 17.32 38.18
C LEU A 8 38.47 17.78 36.75
N THR A 9 38.18 19.05 36.52
CA THR A 9 38.55 19.84 35.35
C THR A 9 39.87 20.55 35.68
N ALA A 10 40.83 20.62 34.75
CA ALA A 10 41.88 21.64 34.79
C ALA A 10 42.42 21.91 33.38
N LEU A 11 42.28 23.17 32.95
CA LEU A 11 42.92 23.84 31.81
C LEU A 11 44.41 24.10 32.06
N VAL A 12 45.25 24.01 31.01
CA VAL A 12 46.43 24.86 30.67
C VAL A 12 46.68 24.63 29.17
N ALA A 13 46.56 25.54 28.18
CA ALA A 13 46.96 26.93 27.94
C ALA A 13 48.42 27.13 27.47
N GLY A 14 48.58 27.50 26.18
CA GLY A 14 49.73 28.22 25.61
C GLY A 14 50.68 27.39 24.72
N LEU A 15 51.29 27.90 23.65
CA LEU A 15 51.23 29.19 22.95
C LEU A 15 52.07 29.07 21.65
N ALA A 16 51.53 29.57 20.54
CA ALA A 16 52.15 30.18 19.34
C ALA A 16 53.43 29.61 18.68
N LEU A 17 53.43 29.53 17.33
CA LEU A 17 54.16 30.48 16.47
C LEU A 17 53.81 30.31 14.98
N ALA A 18 53.88 31.44 14.28
CA ALA A 18 53.36 31.71 12.95
C ALA A 18 54.12 31.03 11.80
N GLY A 19 53.42 30.83 10.68
CA GLY A 19 54.00 30.44 9.39
C GLY A 19 53.04 30.76 8.25
N SER A 20 53.47 31.67 7.38
CA SER A 20 52.73 32.37 6.34
C SER A 20 52.64 31.62 4.99
N MET A 21 51.55 31.88 4.27
CA MET A 21 51.38 31.92 2.79
C MET A 21 51.53 30.61 2.00
N THR A 22 50.46 30.18 1.33
CA THR A 22 50.35 30.16 -0.15
C THR A 22 48.95 29.70 -0.57
N ALA A 23 48.37 30.46 -1.49
CA ALA A 23 47.05 30.31 -2.07
C ALA A 23 46.93 29.08 -2.98
N CYS A 24 45.71 28.53 -3.09
CA CYS A 24 45.04 28.33 -4.38
C CYS A 24 43.54 28.14 -4.13
N SER A 25 42.77 28.97 -4.84
CA SER A 25 41.33 29.17 -4.76
C SER A 25 40.57 28.08 -5.52
N ALA A 26 39.55 27.49 -4.90
CA ALA A 26 38.37 27.00 -5.59
C ALA A 26 37.19 27.82 -5.05
N GLY A 27 36.67 28.71 -5.89
CA GLY A 27 35.61 29.65 -5.53
C GLY A 27 34.25 28.96 -5.45
N HIS A 28 33.57 29.16 -4.33
CA HIS A 28 32.12 29.11 -4.23
C HIS A 28 31.69 30.35 -3.45
N ASP A 29 30.85 31.18 -4.06
CA ASP A 29 30.37 32.42 -3.47
C ASP A 29 29.31 32.14 -2.38
N LYS A 30 29.66 32.67 -1.20
CA LYS A 30 28.91 33.26 -0.08
C LYS A 30 27.39 33.45 -0.26
N GLY A 31 26.59 33.47 0.80
CA GLY A 31 26.87 33.79 2.21
C GLY A 31 25.83 33.18 3.16
N ALA A 32 26.19 32.96 4.44
CA ALA A 32 26.14 33.95 5.54
C ALA A 32 24.67 34.21 5.97
N ASP A 33 24.26 34.16 7.23
CA ASP A 33 24.93 33.97 8.51
C ASP A 33 23.85 33.75 9.59
N SER A 34 24.29 33.49 10.82
CA SER A 34 23.62 33.76 12.10
C SER A 34 22.78 32.65 12.77
N ALA A 35 23.38 32.19 13.85
CA ALA A 35 22.88 31.32 14.90
C ALA A 35 21.74 31.92 15.74
N LYS A 36 20.91 31.04 16.34
CA LYS A 36 20.59 31.09 17.77
C LYS A 36 20.05 29.75 18.30
N ASP A 37 20.66 29.30 19.38
CA ASP A 37 20.34 28.17 20.23
C ASP A 37 19.12 28.43 21.14
N SER A 38 18.27 27.42 21.35
CA SER A 38 17.71 27.03 22.66
C SER A 38 16.69 25.90 22.53
N SER A 39 17.05 24.75 23.09
CA SER A 39 16.22 23.70 23.70
C SER A 39 14.74 24.00 23.98
N THR A 40 13.83 23.06 23.67
CA THR A 40 13.16 22.16 24.64
C THR A 40 12.10 21.26 23.96
N SER A 41 12.23 19.96 24.21
CA SER A 41 11.29 18.84 24.28
C SER A 41 9.85 18.88 23.73
N GLN A 42 9.56 17.86 22.93
CA GLN A 42 8.39 16.98 22.92
C GLN A 42 6.98 17.60 22.78
N LYS A 43 6.34 17.33 21.63
CA LYS A 43 5.13 16.50 21.60
C LYS A 43 4.90 15.92 20.21
N ALA A 44 4.66 14.62 20.19
CA ALA A 44 4.09 13.91 19.06
C ALA A 44 2.67 14.41 18.81
N ASP A 45 2.33 14.59 17.55
CA ASP A 45 0.97 14.42 17.04
C ASP A 45 1.12 13.63 15.73
N ASP A 46 0.91 12.32 15.84
CA ASP A 46 0.60 11.44 14.71
C ASP A 46 -0.71 11.94 14.11
N LYS A 47 -0.67 12.41 12.87
CA LYS A 47 -1.84 12.41 12.00
C LYS A 47 -1.40 12.10 10.58
N ALA A 48 -1.05 10.84 10.37
CA ALA A 48 -1.02 10.24 9.04
C ALA A 48 -2.36 9.53 8.83
N ASP A 49 -3.40 10.33 8.57
CA ASP A 49 -4.55 9.90 7.80
C ASP A 49 -4.38 10.55 6.42
N GLU A 50 -3.40 10.07 5.65
CA GLU A 50 -3.45 10.26 4.20
C GLU A 50 -4.43 9.23 3.66
N GLU A 51 -5.72 9.54 3.77
CA GLU A 51 -6.67 9.11 2.76
C GLU A 51 -6.15 9.66 1.44
N LYS A 52 -5.46 8.81 0.67
CA LYS A 52 -5.36 9.03 -0.76
C LYS A 52 -6.74 8.77 -1.33
N ASP A 53 -7.59 9.79 -1.25
CA ASP A 53 -8.66 9.99 -2.22
C ASP A 53 -7.97 10.04 -3.58
N GLY A 54 -8.01 8.93 -4.32
CA GLY A 54 -7.39 8.75 -5.64
C GLY A 54 -8.11 9.54 -6.74
N GLY A 55 -8.58 10.75 -6.42
CA GLY A 55 -9.36 11.61 -7.28
C GLY A 55 -8.57 12.80 -7.83
N ASP A 56 -8.22 12.68 -9.11
CA ASP A 56 -8.25 13.74 -10.12
C ASP A 56 -7.00 14.62 -10.34
N GLU A 57 -6.30 14.32 -11.44
CA GLU A 57 -6.07 15.31 -12.52
C GLU A 57 -6.12 14.59 -13.89
N GLY A 58 -7.28 13.99 -14.20
CA GLY A 58 -7.54 13.24 -15.44
C GLY A 58 -8.09 11.81 -15.27
N GLY A 59 -8.51 11.43 -14.05
CA GLY A 59 -8.82 10.05 -13.64
C GLY A 59 -10.27 9.60 -13.89
N PHE A 60 -10.47 8.29 -13.97
CA PHE A 60 -11.79 7.65 -13.94
C PHE A 60 -12.34 7.62 -12.50
N LYS A 61 -13.65 7.38 -12.33
CA LYS A 61 -14.31 7.42 -11.02
C LYS A 61 -14.59 6.02 -10.49
N GLU A 62 -13.84 5.62 -9.48
CA GLU A 62 -14.05 4.38 -8.76
C GLU A 62 -15.23 4.48 -7.79
N GLN A 63 -15.98 3.38 -7.66
CA GLN A 63 -17.01 3.22 -6.64
C GLN A 63 -16.54 2.18 -5.63
N PRO A 64 -16.44 2.52 -4.32
CA PRO A 64 -16.10 1.55 -3.31
C PRO A 64 -17.22 0.53 -3.12
N ILE A 65 -16.85 -0.73 -2.91
CA ILE A 65 -17.80 -1.80 -2.55
C ILE A 65 -18.09 -1.81 -1.05
N GLY A 66 -17.11 -1.41 -0.25
CA GLY A 66 -17.20 -1.26 1.20
C GLY A 66 -15.88 -0.74 1.78
N ASP A 67 -15.78 -0.74 3.11
CA ASP A 67 -14.59 -0.30 3.82
C ASP A 67 -13.39 -1.25 3.61
N ASP A 68 -12.18 -0.71 3.66
CA ASP A 68 -10.94 -1.48 3.60
C ASP A 68 -10.88 -2.57 4.69
N VAL A 69 -10.45 -3.77 4.29
CA VAL A 69 -10.24 -4.89 5.19
C VAL A 69 -8.75 -5.06 5.48
N TYR A 70 -8.39 -4.99 6.76
CA TYR A 70 -7.03 -5.23 7.24
C TYR A 70 -6.98 -6.60 7.91
N GLU A 71 -6.23 -7.54 7.35
CA GLU A 71 -6.09 -8.89 7.90
C GLU A 71 -4.66 -9.39 7.69
N GLY A 72 -4.00 -9.72 8.81
CA GLY A 72 -2.61 -10.16 8.80
C GLY A 72 -1.68 -9.12 8.15
N PRO A 73 -0.83 -9.51 7.17
CA PRO A 73 0.17 -8.62 6.58
C PRO A 73 -0.36 -7.72 5.44
N ILE A 74 -1.66 -7.76 5.13
CA ILE A 74 -2.25 -7.11 3.95
C ILE A 74 -3.48 -6.27 4.29
N LYS A 75 -3.68 -5.23 3.48
CA LYS A 75 -4.91 -4.47 3.33
C LYS A 75 -5.56 -4.87 2.01
N ILE A 76 -6.87 -5.08 2.00
CA ILE A 76 -7.67 -5.40 0.81
C ILE A 76 -8.74 -4.33 0.66
N SER A 77 -8.69 -3.59 -0.43
CA SER A 77 -9.75 -2.68 -0.90
C SER A 77 -10.48 -3.33 -2.08
N ALA A 78 -11.73 -2.97 -2.32
CA ALA A 78 -12.49 -3.44 -3.47
C ALA A 78 -13.30 -2.30 -4.08
N VAL A 79 -13.11 -2.09 -5.38
CA VAL A 79 -13.75 -1.01 -6.14
C VAL A 79 -14.32 -1.55 -7.45
N TYR A 80 -15.26 -0.79 -8.02
CA TYR A 80 -15.75 -1.06 -9.36
C TYR A 80 -15.99 0.23 -10.15
N PHE A 81 -15.90 0.14 -11.47
CA PHE A 81 -16.15 1.24 -12.40
C PHE A 81 -16.53 0.71 -13.79
N GLN A 82 -16.57 1.58 -14.80
CA GLN A 82 -16.93 1.18 -16.17
C GLN A 82 -16.05 0.03 -16.69
N PRO A 83 -16.60 -0.93 -17.45
CA PRO A 83 -15.80 -1.95 -18.10
C PRO A 83 -14.67 -1.36 -18.96
N VAL A 84 -13.54 -2.05 -19.02
CA VAL A 84 -12.34 -1.57 -19.73
C VAL A 84 -11.90 -2.52 -20.83
N GLU A 85 -11.25 -1.97 -21.86
CA GLU A 85 -10.52 -2.78 -22.84
C GLU A 85 -9.15 -3.17 -22.24
N MET A 86 -8.81 -4.46 -22.34
CA MET A 86 -7.56 -5.01 -21.80
C MET A 86 -6.73 -5.64 -22.93
N GLU A 87 -5.41 -5.53 -22.81
CA GLU A 87 -4.45 -6.20 -23.69
C GLU A 87 -3.42 -7.02 -22.87
N PRO A 88 -3.25 -8.34 -23.16
CA PRO A 88 -4.00 -9.13 -24.13
C PRO A 88 -5.48 -9.24 -23.75
N LYS A 89 -6.34 -9.48 -24.75
CA LYS A 89 -7.78 -9.69 -24.51
C LYS A 89 -7.99 -10.97 -23.72
N MET A 90 -8.44 -10.82 -22.48
CA MET A 90 -8.69 -11.91 -21.54
C MET A 90 -10.05 -11.69 -20.85
N GLY A 91 -10.76 -12.78 -20.57
CA GLY A 91 -12.06 -12.70 -19.89
C GLY A 91 -13.18 -12.12 -20.77
N VAL A 92 -14.16 -11.49 -20.12
CA VAL A 92 -15.33 -10.88 -20.77
C VAL A 92 -14.93 -9.55 -21.43
N SER A 93 -15.44 -9.30 -22.63
CA SER A 93 -15.21 -8.03 -23.33
C SER A 93 -15.86 -6.86 -22.59
N ALA A 94 -15.34 -5.64 -22.75
CA ALA A 94 -15.91 -4.46 -22.12
C ALA A 94 -17.40 -4.27 -22.49
N ALA A 95 -17.75 -4.54 -23.74
CA ALA A 95 -19.11 -4.40 -24.27
C ALA A 95 -20.13 -5.41 -23.69
N GLU A 96 -19.67 -6.50 -23.07
CA GLU A 96 -20.53 -7.56 -22.53
C GLU A 96 -20.54 -7.62 -21.00
N ALA A 97 -19.64 -6.87 -20.36
CA ALA A 97 -19.44 -6.87 -18.91
C ALA A 97 -20.36 -5.89 -18.20
N SER A 98 -20.66 -6.18 -16.93
CA SER A 98 -21.40 -5.26 -16.06
C SER A 98 -20.53 -4.10 -15.58
N MET A 99 -19.29 -4.40 -15.20
CA MET A 99 -18.33 -3.45 -14.63
C MET A 99 -16.92 -3.98 -14.81
N HIS A 100 -15.93 -3.12 -14.62
CA HIS A 100 -14.63 -3.58 -14.18
C HIS A 100 -14.64 -3.65 -12.64
N LEU A 101 -14.22 -4.79 -12.09
CA LEU A 101 -14.18 -5.06 -10.66
C LEU A 101 -12.73 -5.31 -10.25
N GLU A 102 -12.28 -4.61 -9.22
CA GLU A 102 -10.89 -4.66 -8.76
C GLU A 102 -10.79 -4.99 -7.27
N ALA A 103 -9.67 -5.61 -6.92
CA ALA A 103 -9.19 -5.82 -5.57
C ALA A 103 -7.76 -5.26 -5.45
N ASP A 104 -7.62 -4.17 -4.71
CA ASP A 104 -6.32 -3.56 -4.43
C ASP A 104 -5.75 -4.15 -3.15
N ILE A 105 -4.60 -4.81 -3.29
CA ILE A 105 -3.98 -5.54 -2.19
C ILE A 105 -2.61 -4.94 -1.90
N ALA A 106 -2.51 -4.27 -0.76
CA ALA A 106 -1.33 -3.55 -0.34
C ALA A 106 -0.78 -4.08 0.98
N ALA A 107 0.53 -3.93 1.19
CA ALA A 107 1.18 -4.27 2.44
C ALA A 107 0.83 -3.27 3.55
N VAL A 108 0.51 -3.78 4.75
CA VAL A 108 0.27 -2.93 5.92
C VAL A 108 1.56 -2.30 6.45
N LYS A 109 1.42 -1.25 7.28
CA LYS A 109 2.55 -0.45 7.79
C LYS A 109 3.64 -1.25 8.50
N ASP A 110 3.27 -2.32 9.20
CA ASP A 110 4.18 -3.14 9.99
C ASP A 110 4.50 -4.50 9.34
N ASN A 111 4.28 -4.63 8.02
CA ASN A 111 4.54 -5.85 7.25
C ASN A 111 5.92 -6.47 7.55
N LYS A 112 5.92 -7.79 7.80
CA LYS A 112 7.12 -8.56 8.19
C LYS A 112 7.68 -9.45 7.09
N LEU A 113 7.17 -9.31 5.86
CA LEU A 113 7.54 -10.11 4.70
C LEU A 113 8.50 -9.37 3.75
N GLY A 114 8.88 -8.14 4.08
CA GLY A 114 9.85 -7.34 3.31
C GLY A 114 9.23 -6.40 2.29
N TYR A 115 7.90 -6.35 2.18
CA TYR A 115 7.19 -5.33 1.40
C TYR A 115 7.22 -3.98 2.13
N GLY A 116 7.30 -2.88 1.38
CA GLY A 116 7.13 -1.53 1.93
C GLY A 116 5.68 -1.27 2.31
N ALA A 117 5.47 -0.38 3.28
CA ALA A 117 4.13 0.01 3.71
C ALA A 117 3.37 0.68 2.56
N GLY A 118 2.18 0.16 2.22
CA GLY A 118 1.34 0.65 1.13
C GLY A 118 1.72 0.11 -0.25
N ASP A 119 2.79 -0.68 -0.37
CA ASP A 119 3.18 -1.26 -1.65
C ASP A 119 2.19 -2.33 -2.08
N PHE A 120 1.88 -2.38 -3.38
CA PHE A 120 1.17 -3.48 -4.01
C PHE A 120 1.92 -4.82 -3.77
N ILE A 121 1.17 -5.88 -3.46
CA ILE A 121 1.72 -7.21 -3.25
C ILE A 121 1.53 -8.06 -4.52
N PRO A 122 2.58 -8.33 -5.30
CA PRO A 122 2.49 -9.14 -6.50
C PRO A 122 2.47 -10.64 -6.20
N GLY A 123 2.16 -11.43 -7.23
CA GLY A 123 2.28 -12.89 -7.22
C GLY A 123 1.19 -13.62 -6.43
N LEU A 124 0.20 -12.93 -5.88
CA LEU A 124 -0.96 -13.51 -5.21
C LEU A 124 -1.86 -14.28 -6.19
N THR A 125 -2.58 -15.27 -5.67
CA THR A 125 -3.77 -15.82 -6.33
C THR A 125 -5.00 -15.26 -5.62
N VAL A 126 -5.80 -14.46 -6.32
CA VAL A 126 -6.93 -13.73 -5.74
C VAL A 126 -8.23 -14.23 -6.34
N LYS A 127 -9.09 -14.80 -5.50
CA LYS A 127 -10.40 -15.35 -5.89
C LYS A 127 -11.52 -14.46 -5.39
N TYR A 128 -12.62 -14.42 -6.12
CA TYR A 128 -13.83 -13.73 -5.69
C TYR A 128 -15.03 -14.68 -5.67
N GLU A 129 -15.96 -14.43 -4.75
CA GLU A 129 -17.31 -14.97 -4.77
C GLU A 129 -18.29 -13.81 -4.55
N ILE A 130 -19.31 -13.71 -5.40
CA ILE A 130 -20.45 -12.83 -5.19
C ILE A 130 -21.59 -13.70 -4.66
N LEU A 131 -22.09 -13.32 -3.49
CA LEU A 131 -23.22 -13.98 -2.83
C LEU A 131 -24.44 -13.09 -2.92
N GLY A 132 -25.58 -13.64 -3.29
CA GLY A 132 -26.86 -12.95 -3.21
C GLY A 132 -27.27 -12.68 -1.76
N LYS A 133 -28.33 -11.90 -1.59
CA LYS A 133 -28.92 -11.57 -0.28
C LYS A 133 -29.32 -12.79 0.57
N ASP A 134 -29.64 -13.91 -0.08
CA ASP A 134 -29.95 -15.19 0.55
C ASP A 134 -28.71 -15.98 1.01
N GLY A 135 -27.50 -15.46 0.73
CA GLY A 135 -26.22 -16.09 1.03
C GLY A 135 -25.79 -17.13 -0.01
N ASN A 136 -26.60 -17.37 -1.05
CA ASN A 136 -26.24 -18.31 -2.11
C ASN A 136 -25.25 -17.67 -3.08
N LYS A 137 -24.28 -18.46 -3.52
CA LYS A 137 -23.30 -18.02 -4.50
C LYS A 137 -23.96 -17.80 -5.86
N VAL A 138 -23.86 -16.58 -6.38
CA VAL A 138 -24.39 -16.22 -7.71
C VAL A 138 -23.31 -16.28 -8.78
N GLN A 139 -22.07 -15.96 -8.43
CA GLN A 139 -20.94 -15.95 -9.35
C GLN A 139 -19.62 -16.07 -8.58
N ASP A 140 -18.60 -16.67 -9.20
CA ASP A 140 -17.24 -16.70 -8.67
C ASP A 140 -16.20 -16.79 -9.79
N GLY A 141 -14.94 -16.56 -9.42
CA GLY A 141 -13.82 -16.68 -10.32
C GLY A 141 -12.50 -16.27 -9.69
N THR A 142 -11.51 -16.00 -10.54
CA THR A 142 -10.17 -15.55 -10.14
C THR A 142 -9.88 -14.22 -10.82
N PHE A 143 -9.45 -13.23 -10.03
CA PHE A 143 -8.96 -11.96 -10.56
C PHE A 143 -7.62 -12.16 -11.27
N MET A 144 -7.37 -11.32 -12.26
CA MET A 144 -6.13 -11.33 -13.04
C MET A 144 -5.27 -10.14 -12.62
N PRO A 145 -3.94 -10.31 -12.45
CA PRO A 145 -3.06 -9.18 -12.23
C PRO A 145 -2.94 -8.35 -13.51
N MET A 146 -3.07 -7.03 -13.39
CA MET A 146 -2.91 -6.10 -14.51
C MET A 146 -2.52 -4.70 -14.01
N ASN A 147 -2.30 -3.77 -14.94
CA ASN A 147 -2.02 -2.38 -14.64
C ASN A 147 -3.09 -1.48 -15.25
N ALA A 148 -3.50 -0.46 -14.51
CA ALA A 148 -4.16 0.73 -15.02
C ALA A 148 -3.25 1.97 -14.85
N SER A 149 -3.79 3.16 -15.11
CA SER A 149 -3.01 4.42 -15.04
C SER A 149 -2.61 4.81 -13.62
N ASP A 150 -3.32 4.31 -12.62
CA ASP A 150 -3.16 4.55 -11.19
C ASP A 150 -2.32 3.48 -10.49
N GLY A 151 -2.12 2.32 -11.11
CA GLY A 151 -1.16 1.32 -10.62
C GLY A 151 -1.49 -0.12 -11.01
N PRO A 152 -0.73 -1.08 -10.46
CA PRO A 152 -1.05 -2.50 -10.54
C PRO A 152 -2.16 -2.89 -9.56
N HIS A 153 -3.08 -3.75 -10.01
CA HIS A 153 -4.17 -4.29 -9.19
C HIS A 153 -4.52 -5.73 -9.63
N TYR A 154 -5.47 -6.35 -8.92
CA TYR A 154 -6.11 -7.61 -9.33
C TYR A 154 -7.54 -7.33 -9.78
N GLY A 155 -7.83 -7.51 -11.06
CA GLY A 155 -9.10 -7.10 -11.63
C GLY A 155 -9.67 -8.06 -12.67
N LEU A 156 -10.89 -7.75 -13.12
CA LEU A 156 -11.53 -8.35 -14.29
C LEU A 156 -12.74 -7.52 -14.73
N ASN A 157 -13.08 -7.65 -16.01
CA ASN A 157 -14.42 -7.33 -16.48
C ASN A 157 -15.39 -8.40 -16.00
N LEU A 158 -16.33 -8.00 -15.14
CA LEU A 158 -17.27 -8.92 -14.52
C LEU A 158 -18.34 -9.33 -15.55
N PRO A 159 -18.58 -10.65 -15.75
CA PRO A 159 -19.78 -11.13 -16.44
C PRO A 159 -21.05 -10.44 -15.93
N LYS A 160 -22.10 -10.47 -16.76
CA LYS A 160 -23.37 -9.83 -16.43
C LYS A 160 -23.87 -10.21 -15.04
N LEU A 161 -24.04 -9.20 -14.20
CA LEU A 161 -24.63 -9.27 -12.88
C LEU A 161 -25.94 -8.47 -12.89
N GLU A 162 -27.03 -9.14 -12.52
CA GLU A 162 -28.36 -8.53 -12.40
C GLU A 162 -28.41 -7.52 -11.24
N ALA A 163 -29.35 -6.59 -11.26
CA ALA A 163 -29.56 -5.65 -10.15
C ALA A 163 -29.85 -6.40 -8.83
N GLY A 164 -29.25 -5.98 -7.72
CA GLY A 164 -29.46 -6.63 -6.43
C GLY A 164 -28.57 -6.15 -5.29
N ASP A 165 -28.80 -6.75 -4.12
CA ASP A 165 -27.95 -6.62 -2.95
C ASP A 165 -27.05 -7.86 -2.84
N TYR A 166 -25.76 -7.63 -2.66
CA TYR A 166 -24.74 -8.67 -2.68
C TYR A 166 -23.79 -8.59 -1.48
N THR A 167 -23.07 -9.69 -1.27
CA THR A 167 -21.81 -9.71 -0.53
C THR A 167 -20.71 -10.11 -1.49
N LEU A 168 -19.66 -9.29 -1.60
CA LEU A 168 -18.42 -9.69 -2.27
C LEU A 168 -17.50 -10.32 -1.23
N ARG A 169 -17.05 -11.54 -1.50
CA ARG A 169 -15.99 -12.20 -0.73
C ARG A 169 -14.74 -12.31 -1.59
N VAL A 170 -13.62 -11.79 -1.09
CA VAL A 170 -12.30 -11.90 -1.73
C VAL A 170 -11.43 -12.83 -0.90
N SER A 171 -10.86 -13.84 -1.54
CA SER A 171 -9.98 -14.84 -0.92
C SER A 171 -8.58 -14.74 -1.52
N VAL A 172 -7.59 -14.43 -0.70
CA VAL A 172 -6.22 -14.11 -1.11
C VAL A 172 -5.27 -15.23 -0.67
N GLU A 173 -4.79 -15.99 -1.63
CA GLU A 173 -3.74 -16.98 -1.44
C GLU A 173 -2.35 -16.34 -1.50
N SER A 174 -1.43 -16.86 -0.68
CA SER A 174 -0.05 -16.39 -0.59
C SER A 174 0.68 -16.53 -1.92
N PRO A 175 1.62 -15.61 -2.24
CA PRO A 175 2.39 -15.70 -3.47
C PRO A 175 3.39 -16.88 -3.45
N GLU A 176 3.61 -17.52 -2.28
CA GLU A 176 4.37 -18.76 -2.14
C GLU A 176 3.82 -19.87 -3.04
N ALA A 177 2.49 -19.96 -3.19
CA ALA A 177 1.85 -20.95 -4.06
C ALA A 177 2.24 -20.77 -5.55
N ASN A 178 2.66 -19.56 -5.92
CA ASN A 178 3.12 -19.19 -7.25
C ASN A 178 4.65 -19.11 -7.35
N GLY A 179 5.37 -19.66 -6.36
CA GLY A 179 6.83 -19.75 -6.36
C GLY A 179 7.56 -18.52 -5.83
N TRP A 180 6.86 -17.58 -5.19
CA TRP A 180 7.51 -16.44 -4.52
C TRP A 180 8.27 -16.91 -3.29
N MET A 181 9.49 -16.40 -3.10
CA MET A 181 10.39 -16.83 -2.03
C MET A 181 10.72 -15.68 -1.09
N LEU A 182 11.05 -16.02 0.15
CA LEU A 182 11.58 -15.10 1.15
C LEU A 182 13.04 -15.47 1.45
N HIS A 183 13.89 -14.46 1.61
CA HIS A 183 15.17 -14.67 2.28
C HIS A 183 14.92 -15.06 3.73
N THR A 184 15.68 -16.04 4.24
CA THR A 184 15.51 -16.59 5.60
C THR A 184 16.80 -16.66 6.39
N ASP A 185 17.94 -16.32 5.79
CA ASP A 185 19.21 -16.22 6.48
C ASP A 185 19.22 -15.04 7.47
N LYS A 186 20.18 -15.06 8.39
CA LYS A 186 20.26 -14.06 9.46
C LYS A 186 20.59 -12.64 8.96
N GLU A 187 21.30 -12.52 7.84
CA GLU A 187 21.86 -11.24 7.38
C GLU A 187 20.85 -10.46 6.52
N THR A 188 20.08 -11.16 5.69
CA THR A 188 19.18 -10.55 4.71
C THR A 188 17.73 -11.04 4.81
N GLY A 189 17.47 -12.01 5.69
CA GLY A 189 16.16 -12.61 5.81
C GLY A 189 15.11 -11.75 6.49
N VAL A 190 13.85 -12.03 6.16
CA VAL A 190 12.70 -11.40 6.79
C VAL A 190 12.14 -12.29 7.92
N PRO A 191 11.63 -11.69 9.01
CA PRO A 191 11.17 -12.46 10.17
C PRO A 191 9.79 -13.11 9.95
N GLY A 192 8.96 -12.58 9.06
CA GLY A 192 7.64 -13.12 8.76
C GLY A 192 7.68 -14.36 7.87
N ARG A 193 6.56 -15.08 7.82
CA ARG A 193 6.31 -16.16 6.85
C ARG A 193 4.98 -15.93 6.19
N PHE A 194 4.89 -16.36 4.94
CA PHE A 194 3.64 -16.32 4.22
C PHE A 194 2.53 -17.08 4.96
N TRP A 195 1.29 -16.66 4.76
CA TRP A 195 0.13 -17.33 5.32
C TRP A 195 -0.13 -18.65 4.59
N THR A 196 -0.58 -19.66 5.34
CA THR A 196 -0.82 -21.02 4.82
C THR A 196 -2.27 -21.29 4.46
N LYS A 197 -3.19 -20.41 4.87
CA LYS A 197 -4.62 -20.44 4.53
C LYS A 197 -5.01 -19.11 3.93
N PRO A 198 -5.87 -19.07 2.90
CA PRO A 198 -6.27 -17.82 2.29
C PRO A 198 -6.78 -16.81 3.31
N ILE A 199 -6.36 -15.56 3.16
CA ILE A 199 -6.92 -14.43 3.89
C ILE A 199 -8.23 -14.06 3.19
N VAL A 200 -9.31 -13.85 3.95
CA VAL A 200 -10.64 -13.62 3.40
C VAL A 200 -11.17 -12.26 3.84
N ALA A 201 -11.52 -11.42 2.87
CA ALA A 201 -12.26 -10.18 3.07
C ALA A 201 -13.73 -10.36 2.63
N GLU A 202 -14.67 -9.83 3.42
CA GLU A 202 -16.09 -9.79 3.07
C GLU A 202 -16.61 -8.35 3.06
N PHE A 203 -17.08 -7.89 1.91
CA PHE A 203 -17.73 -6.60 1.72
C PHE A 203 -19.23 -6.83 1.62
N LYS A 204 -19.96 -6.47 2.68
CA LYS A 204 -21.38 -6.78 2.84
C LYS A 204 -22.26 -5.60 2.43
N ASN A 205 -23.51 -5.92 2.07
CA ASN A 205 -24.53 -4.93 1.71
C ASN A 205 -24.12 -4.09 0.49
N TRP A 206 -23.39 -4.68 -0.45
CA TRP A 206 -23.05 -4.04 -1.70
C TRP A 206 -24.30 -3.99 -2.59
N HIS A 207 -24.80 -2.78 -2.80
CA HIS A 207 -25.93 -2.55 -3.70
C HIS A 207 -25.42 -2.29 -5.12
N TRP A 208 -25.95 -3.04 -6.07
CA TRP A 208 -25.66 -2.92 -7.49
C TRP A 208 -26.96 -2.73 -8.27
N ASP A 209 -27.04 -1.65 -9.04
CA ASP A 209 -28.17 -1.41 -9.94
C ASP A 209 -27.67 -0.86 -11.29
N PRO A 210 -27.66 -1.68 -12.37
CA PRO A 210 -27.24 -1.32 -13.72
C PRO A 210 -28.06 -0.20 -14.38
N ALA A 211 -29.07 0.38 -13.72
CA ALA A 211 -29.80 1.55 -14.20
C ALA A 211 -29.31 2.88 -13.58
N THR A 212 -28.46 2.83 -12.55
CA THR A 212 -28.09 4.03 -11.75
C THR A 212 -26.62 4.43 -11.78
N SER A 213 -25.71 3.62 -12.32
CA SER A 213 -24.30 3.99 -12.44
C SER A 213 -24.06 5.03 -13.51
N PRO A 214 -23.07 5.91 -13.30
CA PRO A 214 -22.74 7.00 -14.21
C PRO A 214 -22.27 6.63 -15.61
N TRP A 215 -22.06 5.36 -15.98
CA TRP A 215 -21.46 4.98 -17.27
C TRP A 215 -22.37 4.18 -18.22
N TRP A 216 -23.65 4.04 -17.90
CA TRP A 216 -24.67 3.52 -18.83
C TRP A 216 -25.80 4.51 -19.06
#